data_AF-A0A951Q8G4-F1
#
_entry.id   AF-A0A951Q8G4-F1
#
_cell.length_a   1.000
_cell.length_b   1.000
_cell.length_c   1.000
_cell.angle_alpha   90.00
_cell.angle_beta   90.00
_cell.angle_gamma   90.00
#
_symmetry.space_group_name_H-M   'P 1'
#
loop_
_entity.id
_entity.type
_entity.pdbx_description
1 polymer ?
#
loop_
_entity_poly.entity_id
_entity_poly.type
_entity_poly.pdbx_seq_one_letter_code
_entity_poly.pdbx_strand_id
1 'polypeptide(L)' 'MTAKPRKDEIRVNVQPEITRLLKTIAGIKDTSLNALVNLAIERFIEDEDTQELIKRFNLDRLEDLDE' A
#
# COMPACT_ATOMS: atom_id res chain seq x y z
N MET A 1 22.80 -10.18 -16.66
CA MET A 1 22.18 -10.26 -15.32
C MET A 1 21.00 -9.31 -15.32
N THR A 2 19.77 -9.82 -15.35
CA THR A 2 18.55 -9.00 -15.33
C THR A 2 18.31 -8.52 -13.89
N ALA A 3 18.46 -7.22 -13.64
CA ALA A 3 18.14 -6.63 -12.36
C ALA A 3 16.66 -6.86 -12.05
N LYS A 4 16.35 -7.50 -10.91
CA LYS A 4 14.97 -7.59 -10.43
C LYS A 4 14.47 -6.17 -10.15
N PRO A 5 13.21 -5.83 -10.50
CA PRO A 5 12.66 -4.52 -10.20
C PRO A 5 12.80 -4.26 -8.69
N ARG A 6 13.37 -3.10 -8.34
CA ARG A 6 13.43 -2.64 -6.96
C ARG A 6 11.98 -2.45 -6.53
N LYS A 7 11.57 -3.17 -5.48
CA LYS A 7 10.32 -2.88 -4.79
C LYS A 7 10.65 -1.82 -3.75
N ASP A 8 10.01 -0.66 -3.87
CA ASP A 8 10.16 0.37 -2.85
C ASP A 8 9.46 -0.06 -1.56
N GLU A 9 10.10 0.25 -0.42
CA GLU A 9 9.60 -0.12 0.91
C GLU A 9 8.89 1.07 1.56
N ILE A 10 7.65 0.86 1.98
CA ILE A 10 6.91 1.83 2.81
C ILE A 10 7.06 1.41 4.28
N ARG A 11 7.60 2.30 5.12
CA ARG A 11 7.67 2.12 6.58
C ARG A 11 6.62 3.00 7.26
N VAL A 12 5.77 2.39 8.07
CA VAL A 12 4.68 3.09 8.77
C VAL A 12 4.80 2.89 10.27
N ASN A 13 4.64 3.97 11.03
CA ASN A 13 4.53 3.92 12.48
C ASN A 13 3.06 3.91 12.87
N VAL A 14 2.63 2.90 13.61
CA VAL A 14 1.26 2.77 14.14
C VAL A 14 1.32 2.45 15.63
N GLN A 15 0.21 2.68 16.33
CA GLN A 15 0.12 2.35 17.75
C GLN A 15 0.31 0.83 17.98
N PRO A 16 0.93 0.41 19.10
CA PRO A 16 1.20 -1.00 19.38
C PRO A 16 -0.03 -1.91 19.31
N GLU A 17 -1.18 -1.42 19.76
CA GLU A 17 -2.48 -2.09 19.73
C GLU A 17 -2.94 -2.41 18.30
N ILE A 18 -2.74 -1.48 17.36
CA ILE A 18 -3.04 -1.66 15.94
C ILE A 18 -2.12 -2.72 15.35
N THR A 19 -0.83 -2.68 15.67
CA THR A 19 0.12 -3.71 15.20
C THR A 19 -0.30 -5.09 15.68
N ARG A 20 -0.72 -5.21 16.94
CA ARG A 20 -1.19 -6.48 17.51
C ARG A 20 -2.44 -6.98 16.79
N LEU A 21 -3.43 -6.10 16.59
CA LEU A 21 -4.66 -6.43 15.88
C LEU A 21 -4.39 -6.92 14.46
N LEU A 22 -3.56 -6.20 13.69
CA LEU A 22 -3.23 -6.57 12.31
C LEU A 22 -2.51 -7.91 12.23
N LYS A 23 -1.58 -8.20 13.15
CA LYS A 23 -0.91 -9.50 13.24
C LYS A 23 -1.90 -10.64 13.53
N THR A 24 -2.85 -10.42 14.43
CA THR A 24 -3.89 -11.41 14.73
C THR A 24 -4.78 -11.68 13.51
N ILE A 25 -5.22 -10.63 12.80
CA ILE A 25 -6.01 -10.77 11.58
C ILE A 25 -5.22 -11.53 10.50
N ALA A 26 -3.94 -11.18 10.32
CA ALA A 26 -3.07 -11.85 9.36
C ALA A 26 -2.95 -13.35 9.67
N GLY A 27 -2.77 -13.72 10.94
CA GLY A 27 -2.75 -15.12 11.38
C GLY A 27 -4.08 -15.86 11.13
N ILE A 28 -5.22 -15.22 11.38
CA ILE A 28 -6.55 -15.81 11.10
C ILE A 28 -6.76 -16.03 9.59
N LYS A 29 -6.28 -15.10 8.76
CA LYS A 29 -6.41 -15.14 7.30
C LYS A 29 -5.35 -15.98 6.60
N ASP A 30 -4.48 -16.66 7.35
CA ASP A 30 -3.32 -17.41 6.83
C ASP A 30 -2.50 -16.58 5.82
N THR A 31 -2.21 -15.32 6.17
CA THR A 31 -1.48 -14.38 5.32
C THR A 31 -0.43 -13.62 6.11
N SER A 32 0.50 -12.97 5.40
CA SER A 32 1.50 -12.12 6.05
C SER A 32 0.95 -10.73 6.35
N LEU A 33 1.54 -10.05 7.35
CA LEU A 33 1.21 -8.65 7.65
C LEU A 33 1.43 -7.75 6.42
N ASN A 34 2.53 -7.96 5.68
CA ASN A 34 2.80 -7.20 4.46
C ASN A 34 1.73 -7.43 3.39
N ALA A 35 1.30 -8.68 3.18
CA ALA A 35 0.25 -8.97 2.21
C ALA A 35 -1.09 -8.33 2.62
N LEU A 36 -1.42 -8.35 3.92
CA LEU A 36 -2.61 -7.68 4.44
C LEU A 36 -2.57 -6.16 4.20
N VAL A 37 -1.42 -5.53 4.46
CA VAL A 37 -1.24 -4.08 4.26
C VAL A 37 -1.23 -3.72 2.77
N ASN A 38 -0.59 -4.52 1.91
CA ASN A 38 -0.60 -4.31 0.47
C ASN A 38 -2.02 -4.36 -0.08
N LEU A 39 -2.83 -5.34 0.34
CA LEU A 39 -4.24 -5.42 -0.06
C LEU A 39 -5.03 -4.18 0.40
N ALA A 40 -4.75 -3.65 1.59
CA ALA A 40 -5.40 -2.44 2.06
C ALA A 40 -5.00 -1.21 1.23
N ILE A 41 -3.73 -1.11 0.81
CA ILE A 41 -3.23 -0.05 -0.07
C ILE A 41 -3.90 -0.15 -1.46
N GLU A 42 -3.93 -1.35 -2.06
CA GLU A 42 -4.59 -1.59 -3.35
C GLU A 42 -6.06 -1.16 -3.31
N ARG A 43 -6.79 -1.58 -2.27
CA ARG A 43 -8.19 -1.19 -2.07
C ARG A 43 -8.38 0.31 -1.86
N PHE A 44 -7.46 0.95 -1.14
CA PHE A 44 -7.52 2.40 -0.95
C PHE A 44 -7.30 3.13 -2.27
N ILE A 45 -6.36 2.67 -3.11
CA ILE A 45 -6.12 3.26 -4.43
C ILE A 45 -7.36 3.09 -5.32
N GLU A 46 -8.02 1.94 -5.28
CA GLU A 46 -9.22 1.64 -6.08
C GLU A 46 -10.50 2.32 -5.56
N ASP A 47 -10.49 2.86 -4.35
CA ASP A 47 -11.63 3.55 -3.73
C ASP A 47 -12.07 4.77 -4.54
N GLU A 48 -13.39 5.02 -4.61
CA GLU A 48 -13.97 6.04 -5.51
C GLU A 48 -13.44 7.45 -5.18
N ASP A 49 -13.38 7.81 -3.90
CA ASP A 49 -12.89 9.11 -3.46
C ASP A 49 -11.40 9.28 -3.84
N THR A 50 -10.62 8.21 -3.68
CA THR A 50 -9.19 8.21 -4.04
C THR A 50 -9.00 8.30 -5.54
N GLN A 51 -9.79 7.59 -6.33
CA GLN A 51 -9.78 7.67 -7.80
C GLN A 51 -10.21 9.05 -8.31
N GLU A 52 -11.18 9.70 -7.65
CA GLU A 52 -11.57 11.08 -7.97
C GLU A 52 -10.40 12.04 -7.73
N LEU A 53 -9.70 11.91 -6.59
CA LEU A 53 -8.51 12.71 -6.28
C LEU A 53 -7.41 12.49 -7.32
N ILE A 54 -7.10 11.24 -7.65
CA ILE A 54 -6.07 10.91 -8.65
C ILE A 54 -6.39 11.59 -9.99
N LYS A 55 -7.63 11.48 -10.47
CA LYS A 55 -8.05 12.10 -11.73
C LYS A 55 -8.06 13.62 -11.66
N ARG A 56 -8.60 14.19 -10.58
CA ARG A 56 -8.74 15.64 -10.41
C ARG A 56 -7.39 16.36 -10.39
N PHE A 57 -6.37 15.71 -9.83
CA PHE A 57 -5.03 16.26 -9.69
C PHE A 57 -4.01 15.66 -10.70
N ASN A 58 -4.44 14.81 -11.64
CA ASN A 58 -3.59 14.09 -12.60
C ASN A 58 -2.41 13.35 -11.95
N LEU A 59 -2.67 12.66 -10.83
CA LEU A 59 -1.65 11.91 -10.07
C LEU A 59 -1.26 10.58 -10.72
N ASP A 60 -1.89 10.22 -11.84
CA ASP A 60 -1.51 9.12 -12.70
C ASP A 60 -0.23 9.39 -13.50
N ARG A 61 0.22 10.66 -13.55
CA ARG A 61 1.42 11.10 -14.28
C ARG A 61 2.63 11.37 -13.39
N LEU A 62 2.65 10.83 -12.18
CA LEU A 62 3.77 11.03 -11.24
C LEU A 62 5.11 10.48 -11.78
N GLU A 63 5.08 9.59 -12.79
CA GLU A 63 6.27 9.12 -13.50
C GLU A 63 7.05 10.26 -14.21
N ASP A 64 6.41 11.39 -14.51
CA ASP A 64 7.04 12.54 -15.19
C ASP A 64 7.78 13.50 -14.22
N LEU A 65 7.75 13.24 -12.90
CA LEU A 65 8.30 14.16 -11.88
C LEU A 65 9.73 13.85 -11.43
N ASP A 66 10.31 12.73 -11.88
CA ASP A 66 11.65 12.28 -11.51
C ASP A 66 12.75 12.70 -12.53
N GLU A 67 12.46 13.63 -13.46
CA GLU A 67 13.45 14.29 -14.35
C GLU A 67 14.05 15.59 -13.78
#